data_AF-A0A7V4NNB3-F1
#
_entry.id   AF-A0A7V4NNB3-F1
#
_cell.length_a   1.000
_cell.length_b   1.000
_cell.length_c   1.000
_cell.angle_alpha   90.00
_cell.angle_beta   90.00
_cell.angle_gamma   90.00
#
_symmetry.space_group_name_H-M   'P 1'
#
loop_
_entity.id
_entity.type
_entity.pdbx_description
1 polymer ?
#
loop_
_entity_poly.entity_id
_entity_poly.type
_entity_poly.pdbx_seq_one_letter_code
_entity_poly.pdbx_strand_id
1 'polypeptide(L)'
;MSLPHGFLHPGLRWTLRILPALILVQTLFFKFTGAPESVHIFTQVGAEPAGRIGSGVVELIAAILLLWPRWSALGAAIALAVMGGAIASHLLILGIVVQEDGGSLFTLACLTAACSAVLLLDGRRSLPVVGKLL
;
A
#
# COMPACT_ATOMS: atom_id res chain seq x y z
N MET A 1 -17.89 17.71 -15.80
CA MET A 1 -16.50 17.73 -15.30
C MET A 1 -15.85 16.40 -15.70
N SER A 2 -15.22 16.36 -16.89
CA SER A 2 -14.50 15.20 -17.39
C SER A 2 -13.26 14.98 -16.50
N LEU A 3 -13.09 13.76 -15.98
CA LEU A 3 -11.87 13.41 -15.25
C LEU A 3 -10.67 13.59 -16.18
N PRO A 4 -9.55 14.17 -15.73
CA PRO A 4 -8.33 14.23 -16.55
C PRO A 4 -7.99 12.80 -17.00
N HIS A 5 -8.00 12.58 -18.32
CA HIS A 5 -7.72 11.27 -18.87
C HIS A 5 -6.24 10.96 -18.62
N GLY A 6 -5.96 10.06 -17.67
CA GLY A 6 -4.64 9.45 -17.57
C GLY A 6 -4.36 8.57 -18.79
N PHE A 7 -3.14 8.04 -18.90
CA PHE A 7 -2.68 7.27 -20.05
C PHE A 7 -3.09 5.78 -20.04
N LEU A 8 -3.59 5.26 -18.91
CA LEU A 8 -3.96 3.84 -18.78
C LEU A 8 -5.35 3.52 -19.36
N HIS A 9 -5.47 2.35 -19.99
CA HIS A 9 -6.76 1.79 -20.41
C HIS A 9 -7.65 1.50 -19.17
N PRO A 10 -8.99 1.72 -19.23
CA PRO A 10 -9.88 1.54 -18.09
C PRO A 10 -9.80 0.18 -17.39
N GLY A 11 -9.64 -0.92 -18.15
CA GLY A 11 -9.47 -2.26 -17.59
C GLY A 11 -8.22 -2.39 -16.73
N LEU A 12 -7.08 -1.92 -17.24
CA LEU A 12 -5.80 -1.95 -16.51
C LEU A 12 -5.84 -1.09 -15.25
N ARG A 13 -6.54 0.05 -15.28
CA ARG A 13 -6.75 0.87 -14.07
C ARG A 13 -7.46 0.11 -12.97
N TRP A 14 -8.50 -0.65 -13.29
CA TRP A 14 -9.22 -1.44 -12.29
C TRP A 14 -8.36 -2.55 -11.74
N THR A 15 -7.59 -3.24 -12.58
CA THR A 15 -6.61 -4.23 -12.12
C THR A 15 -5.61 -3.61 -11.14
N LEU A 16 -5.04 -2.44 -11.47
CA LEU A 16 -4.08 -1.71 -10.64
C LEU A 16 -4.69 -1.09 -9.38
N ARG A 17 -6.02 -1.06 -9.25
CA ARG A 17 -6.72 -0.66 -8.02
C ARG A 17 -7.04 -1.86 -7.14
N ILE A 18 -7.64 -2.89 -7.74
CA ILE A 18 -8.14 -4.06 -7.03
C ILE A 18 -6.98 -4.89 -6.47
N LEU A 19 -5.93 -5.13 -7.27
CA LEU A 19 -4.80 -5.95 -6.85
C LEU A 19 -4.13 -5.45 -5.55
N PRO A 20 -3.62 -4.19 -5.48
CA PRO A 20 -3.05 -3.69 -4.24
C PRO A 20 -4.07 -3.56 -3.11
N ALA A 21 -5.34 -3.23 -3.39
CA ALA A 21 -6.37 -3.15 -2.37
C ALA A 21 -6.64 -4.52 -1.71
N LEU A 22 -6.68 -5.60 -2.48
CA LEU A 22 -6.83 -6.96 -1.96
C LEU A 22 -5.63 -7.38 -1.11
N ILE A 23 -4.42 -7.08 -1.56
CA ILE A 23 -3.20 -7.37 -0.79
C ILE A 23 -3.22 -6.63 0.55
N LEU A 24 -3.53 -5.32 0.53
CA LEU A 24 -3.65 -4.52 1.76
C LEU A 24 -4.72 -5.11 2.69
N VAL A 25 -5.93 -5.41 2.19
CA VAL A 25 -7.00 -5.98 3.03
C VAL A 25 -6.60 -7.33 3.63
N GLN A 26 -5.88 -8.17 2.89
CA GLN A 26 -5.35 -9.42 3.41
C GLN A 26 -4.35 -9.17 4.56
N THR A 27 -3.45 -8.19 4.44
CA THR A 27 -2.48 -7.88 5.51
C THR A 27 -3.15 -7.33 6.76
N LEU A 28 -4.28 -6.63 6.62
CA LEU A 28 -5.07 -6.12 7.75
C LEU A 28 -5.54 -7.23 8.69
N PHE A 29 -5.91 -8.40 8.16
CA PHE A 29 -6.36 -9.51 8.99
C PHE A 29 -5.27 -9.88 10.00
N PHE A 30 -4.03 -10.08 9.55
CA PHE A 30 -2.91 -10.43 10.43
C PHE A 30 -2.59 -9.30 11.42
N LYS A 31 -2.66 -8.04 10.95
CA LYS A 31 -2.39 -6.88 11.79
C LYS A 31 -3.45 -6.69 12.87
N PHE A 32 -4.73 -6.73 12.56
CA PHE A 32 -5.77 -6.45 13.57
C PHE A 32 -6.07 -7.63 14.49
N THR A 33 -5.88 -8.87 14.02
CA THR A 33 -6.01 -10.06 14.88
C THR A 33 -4.81 -10.26 15.81
N GLY A 34 -3.70 -9.54 15.58
CA GLY A 34 -2.47 -9.74 16.35
C GLY A 34 -1.84 -11.10 16.08
N ALA A 35 -1.87 -11.55 14.83
CA ALA A 35 -1.24 -12.80 14.43
C ALA A 35 0.23 -12.84 14.88
N PRO A 36 0.77 -13.98 15.35
CA PRO A 36 2.12 -14.06 15.92
C PRO A 36 3.22 -13.52 15.00
N GLU A 37 3.11 -13.77 13.69
CA GLU A 37 4.02 -13.25 12.68
C GLU A 37 3.98 -11.72 12.60
N SER A 38 2.78 -11.12 12.63
CA SER A 38 2.59 -9.67 12.62
C SER A 38 3.17 -9.04 13.89
N VAL A 39 2.88 -9.60 15.06
CA VAL A 39 3.44 -9.14 16.34
C VAL A 39 4.96 -9.25 16.33
N HIS A 40 5.53 -10.36 15.82
CA HIS A 40 6.97 -10.54 15.69
C HIS A 40 7.62 -9.45 14.83
N ILE A 41 7.09 -9.20 13.63
CA ILE A 41 7.60 -8.16 12.72
C ILE A 41 7.62 -6.78 13.39
N PHE A 42 6.49 -6.36 13.97
CA PHE A 42 6.40 -5.04 14.59
C PHE A 42 7.20 -4.94 15.89
N THR A 43 7.44 -6.06 16.59
CA THR A 43 8.36 -6.09 17.73
C THR A 43 9.81 -5.89 17.28
N GLN A 44 10.24 -6.56 16.21
CA GLN A 44 11.59 -6.40 15.66
C GLN A 44 11.86 -4.97 15.16
N VAL A 45 10.86 -4.34 14.54
CA VAL A 45 10.95 -2.94 14.09
C VAL A 45 10.84 -1.94 15.25
N GLY A 46 10.52 -2.40 16.48
CA GLY A 46 10.39 -1.54 17.66
C GLY A 46 9.11 -0.69 17.66
N ALA A 47 8.09 -1.11 16.94
CA ALA A 47 6.85 -0.37 16.72
C ALA A 47 5.58 -1.11 17.20
N GLU A 48 5.71 -2.23 17.90
CA GLU A 48 4.56 -2.94 18.49
C GLU A 48 4.05 -2.22 19.76
N PRO A 49 2.73 -2.09 19.99
CA PRO A 49 1.60 -2.39 19.10
C PRO A 49 1.16 -1.21 18.24
N ALA A 50 1.61 0.01 18.57
CA ALA A 50 1.09 1.24 17.97
C ALA A 50 1.33 1.32 16.47
N GLY A 51 2.51 0.92 15.99
CA GLY A 51 2.85 0.82 14.57
C GLY A 51 2.07 -0.27 13.85
N ARG A 52 1.82 -1.43 14.47
CA ARG A 52 1.00 -2.49 13.87
C ARG A 52 -0.43 -2.02 13.63
N ILE A 53 -1.08 -1.52 14.68
CA ILE A 53 -2.46 -1.03 14.59
C ILE A 53 -2.55 0.24 13.75
N GLY A 54 -1.65 1.19 13.96
CA GLY A 54 -1.60 2.46 13.24
C GLY A 54 -1.39 2.25 11.74
N SER A 55 -0.41 1.43 11.34
CA SER A 55 -0.22 1.10 9.92
C SER A 55 -1.42 0.35 9.35
N GLY A 56 -2.04 -0.57 10.11
CA GLY A 56 -3.26 -1.25 9.69
C GLY A 56 -4.41 -0.26 9.40
N VAL A 57 -4.62 0.76 10.24
CA VAL A 57 -5.65 1.79 9.97
C VAL A 57 -5.33 2.59 8.71
N VAL A 58 -4.08 2.98 8.50
CA VAL A 58 -3.65 3.71 7.30
C VAL A 58 -3.79 2.85 6.04
N GLU A 59 -3.47 1.56 6.11
CA GLU A 59 -3.63 0.59 5.01
C GLU A 59 -5.10 0.37 4.67
N LEU A 60 -6.00 0.31 5.66
CA LEU A 60 -7.44 0.22 5.43
C LEU A 60 -7.96 1.44 4.68
N ILE A 61 -7.55 2.64 5.09
CA ILE A 61 -7.89 3.89 4.38
C ILE A 61 -7.36 3.84 2.95
N ALA A 62 -6.10 3.44 2.75
CA ALA A 62 -5.50 3.32 1.42
C ALA A 62 -6.29 2.35 0.53
N ALA A 63 -6.63 1.17 1.05
CA ALA A 63 -7.41 0.15 0.32
C ALA A 63 -8.78 0.67 -0.12
N ILE A 64 -9.51 1.36 0.77
CA ILE A 64 -10.82 1.96 0.44
C ILE A 64 -10.66 3.04 -0.64
N LEU A 65 -9.68 3.93 -0.50
CA LEU A 65 -9.47 5.02 -1.45
C LEU A 65 -9.01 4.53 -2.82
N LEU A 66 -8.21 3.45 -2.89
CA LEU A 66 -7.79 2.81 -4.15
C LEU A 66 -9.00 2.35 -4.96
N LEU A 67 -10.03 1.81 -4.31
CA LEU A 67 -11.24 1.32 -4.97
C LEU A 67 -12.19 2.44 -5.42
N TRP A 68 -12.08 3.65 -4.84
CA TRP A 68 -12.91 4.79 -5.21
C TRP A 68 -12.25 5.59 -6.35
N PRO A 69 -12.76 5.58 -7.60
CA PRO A 69 -12.05 6.12 -8.77
C PRO A 69 -11.56 7.56 -8.61
N ARG A 70 -12.40 8.40 -8.00
CA ARG A 70 -12.10 9.81 -7.69
C ARG A 70 -10.91 10.01 -6.75
N TRP A 71 -10.70 9.09 -5.82
CA TRP A 71 -9.68 9.19 -4.76
C TRP A 71 -8.52 8.22 -4.94
N SER A 72 -8.54 7.41 -6.01
CA SER A 72 -7.55 6.37 -6.26
C SER A 72 -6.10 6.86 -6.29
N ALA A 73 -5.85 8.08 -6.77
CA ALA A 73 -4.50 8.67 -6.72
C ALA A 73 -4.02 8.96 -5.28
N LEU A 74 -4.93 9.41 -4.40
CA LEU A 74 -4.61 9.61 -2.99
C LEU A 74 -4.39 8.27 -2.27
N GLY A 75 -5.26 7.28 -2.53
CA GLY A 75 -5.08 5.92 -2.02
C GLY A 75 -3.74 5.31 -2.44
N ALA A 76 -3.36 5.50 -3.71
CA ALA A 76 -2.08 5.07 -4.25
C ALA A 76 -0.89 5.77 -3.59
N ALA A 77 -0.98 7.08 -3.32
CA ALA A 77 0.08 7.80 -2.61
C ALA A 77 0.28 7.28 -1.18
N ILE A 78 -0.82 7.04 -0.44
CA ILE A 78 -0.78 6.50 0.92
C ILE A 78 -0.21 5.08 0.90
N ALA A 79 -0.72 4.21 0.02
CA ALA A 79 -0.22 2.85 -0.13
C ALA A 79 1.28 2.83 -0.45
N LEU A 80 1.75 3.67 -1.37
CA LEU A 80 3.16 3.77 -1.71
C LEU A 80 4.01 4.22 -0.51
N ALA A 81 3.55 5.18 0.29
CA ALA A 81 4.24 5.63 1.49
C ALA A 81 4.36 4.51 2.54
N VAL A 82 3.27 3.78 2.80
CA VAL A 82 3.28 2.66 3.76
C VAL A 82 4.15 1.51 3.26
N MET A 83 4.04 1.14 1.98
CA MET A 83 4.88 0.09 1.39
C MET A 83 6.36 0.51 1.36
N GLY A 84 6.65 1.80 1.20
CA GLY A 84 8.01 2.34 1.36
C GLY A 84 8.57 2.05 2.76
N GLY A 85 7.77 2.27 3.81
CA GLY A 85 8.14 1.91 5.18
C GLY A 85 8.33 0.40 5.38
N ALA A 86 7.45 -0.43 4.82
CA ALA A 86 7.55 -1.89 4.88
C ALA A 86 8.82 -2.40 4.17
N ILE A 87 9.05 -1.96 2.93
CA ILE A 87 10.24 -2.30 2.13
C ILE A 87 11.51 -1.85 2.85
N ALA A 88 11.55 -0.61 3.36
CA ALA A 88 12.68 -0.13 4.13
C ALA A 88 12.94 -0.99 5.37
N SER A 89 11.89 -1.39 6.10
CA SER A 89 12.02 -2.27 7.27
C SER A 89 12.60 -3.64 6.89
N HIS A 90 12.20 -4.22 5.76
CA HIS A 90 12.79 -5.44 5.22
C HIS A 90 14.27 -5.27 4.86
N LEU A 91 14.63 -4.19 4.17
CA LEU A 91 16.00 -3.97 3.72
C LEU A 91 16.97 -3.60 4.85
N LEU A 92 16.47 -2.96 5.92
CA LEU A 92 17.30 -2.39 6.99
C LEU A 92 17.29 -3.22 8.27
N ILE A 93 16.21 -3.96 8.57
CA ILE A 93 15.99 -4.58 9.88
C ILE A 93 15.65 -6.07 9.77
N LEU A 94 14.65 -6.43 8.96
CA LEU A 94 14.06 -7.78 8.99
C LEU A 94 14.77 -8.78 8.08
N GLY A 95 15.35 -8.32 6.97
CA GLY A 95 15.76 -9.17 5.86
C GLY A 95 14.60 -9.45 4.89
N ILE A 96 14.91 -10.10 3.77
CA ILE A 96 13.91 -10.42 2.73
C ILE A 96 12.96 -11.54 3.17
N VAL A 97 13.50 -12.59 3.80
CA VAL A 97 12.76 -13.74 4.31
C VAL A 97 12.53 -13.54 5.81
N VAL A 98 11.28 -13.66 6.25
CA VAL A 98 10.87 -13.52 7.65
C VAL A 98 10.10 -14.78 8.05
N GLN A 99 10.46 -15.41 9.16
CA GLN A 99 9.74 -16.59 9.69
C GLN A 99 9.49 -17.70 8.64
N GLU A 100 10.48 -17.98 7.79
CA GLU A 100 10.39 -18.99 6.71
C GLU A 100 9.30 -18.69 5.65
N ASP A 101 8.87 -17.43 5.49
CA ASP A 101 7.85 -17.02 4.50
C ASP A 101 8.30 -17.07 3.03
N GLY A 102 9.56 -17.43 2.78
CA GLY A 102 10.18 -17.49 1.45
C GLY A 102 10.30 -16.12 0.75
N GLY A 103 10.17 -14.99 1.47
CA GLY A 103 10.20 -13.65 0.91
C GLY A 103 8.85 -13.16 0.36
N SER A 104 7.77 -13.82 0.75
CA SER A 104 6.41 -13.50 0.31
C SER A 104 5.99 -12.09 0.73
N LEU A 105 6.24 -11.70 1.98
CA LEU A 105 5.85 -10.37 2.48
C LEU A 105 6.57 -9.24 1.74
N PHE A 106 7.88 -9.39 1.53
CA PHE A 106 8.67 -8.43 0.77
C PHE A 106 8.17 -8.30 -0.68
N THR A 107 7.91 -9.44 -1.33
CA THR A 107 7.41 -9.47 -2.72
C THR A 107 6.04 -8.78 -2.84
N LEU A 108 5.12 -9.05 -1.91
CA LEU A 108 3.81 -8.39 -1.87
C LEU A 108 3.94 -6.88 -1.63
N ALA A 109 4.87 -6.45 -0.78
CA ALA A 109 5.13 -5.03 -0.55
C ALA A 109 5.66 -4.34 -1.83
N CYS A 110 6.63 -4.95 -2.52
CA CYS A 110 7.14 -4.45 -3.79
C CYS A 110 6.07 -4.40 -4.90
N LEU A 111 5.25 -5.45 -5.03
CA LEU A 111 4.17 -5.50 -6.00
C LEU A 111 3.13 -4.39 -5.73
N THR A 112 2.72 -4.25 -4.47
CA THR A 112 1.77 -3.22 -4.04
C THR A 112 2.33 -1.82 -4.28
N ALA A 113 3.62 -1.60 -3.98
CA ALA A 113 4.32 -0.35 -4.27
C ALA A 113 4.37 -0.06 -5.77
N ALA A 114 4.71 -1.04 -6.61
CA ALA A 114 4.79 -0.87 -8.06
C ALA A 114 3.41 -0.53 -8.65
N CYS A 115 2.35 -1.26 -8.27
CA CYS A 115 0.99 -0.95 -8.71
C CYS A 115 0.56 0.46 -8.28
N SER A 116 0.84 0.81 -7.02
CA SER A 116 0.51 2.13 -6.47
C SER A 116 1.29 3.25 -7.16
N ALA A 117 2.58 3.05 -7.47
CA ALA A 117 3.38 4.03 -8.20
C ALA A 117 2.81 4.28 -9.61
N VAL A 118 2.47 3.22 -10.36
CA VAL A 118 1.87 3.36 -11.69
C VAL A 118 0.52 4.08 -11.62
N LEU A 119 -0.34 3.70 -10.67
CA LEU A 119 -1.65 4.32 -10.49
C LEU A 119 -1.55 5.80 -10.06
N LEU A 120 -0.59 6.11 -9.18
CA LEU A 120 -0.29 7.48 -8.78
C LEU A 120 0.20 8.30 -9.97
N LEU A 121 1.08 7.75 -10.80
CA LEU A 121 1.57 8.44 -12.00
C LEU A 121 0.45 8.72 -13.02
N ASP A 122 -0.49 7.79 -13.21
CA ASP A 122 -1.68 7.98 -14.07
C ASP A 122 -2.64 9.03 -13.50
N GLY A 123 -2.84 9.03 -12.18
CA GLY A 123 -3.79 9.88 -11.48
C GLY A 123 -3.25 11.17 -10.87
N ARG A 124 -1.94 11.47 -10.95
CA ARG A 124 -1.29 12.58 -10.19
C ARG A 124 -1.93 13.96 -10.38
N ARG A 125 -2.48 14.24 -11.57
CA ARG A 125 -3.18 15.50 -11.87
C ARG A 125 -4.52 15.67 -11.15
N SER A 126 -5.08 14.57 -10.64
CA SER A 126 -6.31 14.60 -9.84
C SER A 126 -6.07 14.90 -8.35
N LEU A 127 -4.81 14.95 -7.91
CA LEU A 127 -4.48 15.29 -6.52
C LEU A 127 -4.82 16.75 -6.23
N PRO A 128 -5.49 17.06 -5.10
CA PRO A 128 -6.03 18.39 -4.81
C PRO A 128 -4.95 19.48 -4.65
N VAL A 129 -3.73 19.10 -4.25
CA VAL A 129 -2.60 20.02 -4.05
C VAL A 129 -1.61 19.92 -5.22
N VAL A 130 -1.05 18.74 -5.47
CA VAL A 130 -0.02 18.52 -6.51
C VAL A 130 -0.57 18.74 -7.92
N GLY A 131 -1.82 18.34 -8.18
CA GLY A 131 -2.42 18.49 -9.50
C GLY A 131 -2.65 19.94 -9.92
N LYS A 132 -2.66 20.90 -8.98
CA LYS A 132 -2.76 22.33 -9.30
C LYS A 132 -1.42 22.94 -9.74
N LEU A 133 -0.31 22.25 -9.48
CA LEU A 133 1.06 22.70 -9.77
C LEU A 133 1.65 22.04 -11.03
N LEU A 134 0.95 21.06 -11.61
CA LEU A 134 1.36 20.23 -12.77
C LEU A 134 0.46 20.45 -13.99
#